data_AF-A0A7X2MLP8-F1
#
_entry.id   AF-A0A7X2MLP8-F1
#
_cell.length_a   1.000
_cell.length_b   1.000
_cell.length_c   1.000
_cell.angle_alpha   90.00
_cell.angle_beta   90.00
_cell.angle_gamma   90.00
#
_symmetry.space_group_name_H-M   'P 1'
#
loop_
_entity.id
_entity.type
_entity.pdbx_description
1 polymer ?
#
loop_
_entity_poly.entity_id
_entity_poly.type
_entity_poly.pdbx_seq_one_letter_code
_entity_poly.pdbx_strand_id
1 'polypeptide(L)' 'MARTIEQIEYELEKARRERDAWQTTRGGEHNYAMVKIYVSSLEKALSDAIHAQENPSQ' A
#
# COMPACT_ATOMS: atom_id res chain seq x y z
N MET A 1 -15.35 -5.51 -6.61
CA MET A 1 -14.65 -4.63 -7.58
C MET A 1 -13.18 -4.71 -7.24
N ALA A 2 -12.34 -5.18 -8.17
CA ALA A 2 -10.89 -5.11 -7.98
C ALA A 2 -10.46 -3.64 -7.99
N ARG A 3 -9.58 -3.23 -7.07
CA ARG A 3 -8.98 -1.89 -7.11
C ARG A 3 -8.16 -1.78 -8.40
N THR A 4 -8.29 -0.65 -9.11
CA THR A 4 -7.45 -0.39 -10.28
C THR A 4 -6.00 -0.12 -9.83
N ILE A 5 -5.02 -0.33 -10.71
CA ILE A 5 -3.61 -0.04 -10.40
C ILE A 5 -3.44 1.39 -9.89
N GLU A 6 -4.04 2.37 -10.57
CA GLU A 6 -4.01 3.79 -10.17
C GLU A 6 -4.56 4.02 -8.75
N GLN A 7 -5.62 3.30 -8.36
CA GLN A 7 -6.17 3.38 -7.01
C GLN A 7 -5.21 2.80 -5.97
N ILE A 8 -4.56 1.68 -6.30
CA ILE A 8 -3.57 1.04 -5.41
C ILE A 8 -2.35 1.97 -5.24
N GLU A 9 -1.86 2.58 -6.32
CA GLU A 9 -0.75 3.53 -6.28
C GLU A 9 -1.08 4.77 -5.44
N TYR A 10 -2.28 5.34 -5.61
CA TYR A 10 -2.75 6.46 -4.81
C TYR A 10 -2.84 6.12 -3.31
N GLU A 11 -3.44 4.96 -2.98
CA GLU A 11 -3.52 4.48 -1.59
C GLU A 11 -2.12 4.21 -1.02
N LEU A 12 -1.21 3.67 -1.82
CA LEU A 12 0.17 3.39 -1.44
C LEU A 12 0.92 4.67 -1.09
N GLU A 13 0.82 5.70 -1.92
CA GLU A 13 1.44 6.99 -1.67
C GLU A 13 0.91 7.61 -0.36
N LYS A 14 -0.41 7.60 -0.18
CA LYS A 14 -1.05 8.08 1.05
C LYS A 14 -0.59 7.32 2.28
N ALA A 15 -0.58 5.99 2.22
CA ALA A 15 -0.14 5.13 3.32
C ALA A 15 1.34 5.33 3.66
N ARG A 16 2.20 5.56 2.67
CA ARG A 16 3.62 5.89 2.91
C ARG A 16 3.79 7.23 3.63
N ARG A 17 3.06 8.27 3.20
CA ARG A 17 3.07 9.58 3.88
C ARG A 17 2.56 9.44 5.33
N GLU A 18 1.51 8.66 5.54
CA GLU A 18 0.96 8.43 6.87
C GLU A 18 1.93 7.65 7.77
N ARG A 19 2.61 6.62 7.23
CA ARG A 19 3.66 5.88 7.92
C ARG A 19 4.76 6.83 8.40
N ASP A 20 5.24 7.70 7.52
CA ASP A 20 6.35 8.62 7.83
C ASP A 20 5.92 9.67 8.87
N ALA A 21 4.64 10.09 8.86
CA ALA A 21 4.07 10.93 9.90
C ALA A 21 4.02 10.21 11.27
N TRP A 22 3.59 8.94 11.30
CA TRP A 22 3.57 8.16 12.54
C TRP A 22 4.96 7.86 13.08
N GLN A 23 5.95 7.68 12.21
CA GLN A 23 7.34 7.43 12.60
C GLN A 23 7.94 8.59 13.43
N THR A 24 7.54 9.83 13.11
CA THR A 24 8.05 11.03 13.79
C THR A 24 7.19 11.44 15.00
N THR A 25 6.04 10.80 15.19
CA THR A 25 5.09 11.11 16.27
C THR A 25 5.45 10.36 17.55
N ARG A 26 5.58 11.08 18.68
CA ARG A 26 5.80 10.46 20.00
C ARG A 26 4.61 9.56 20.38
N GLY A 27 4.88 8.28 20.64
CA GLY A 27 3.85 7.27 20.93
C GLY A 27 3.16 6.70 19.68
N GLY A 28 3.64 7.05 18.48
CA GLY A 28 3.09 6.58 17.21
C GLY A 28 3.50 5.17 16.79
N GLU A 29 4.29 4.44 17.59
CA GLU A 29 4.89 3.15 17.19
C GLU A 29 3.85 2.09 16.78
N HIS A 30 2.73 2.01 17.49
CA HIS A 30 1.64 1.10 17.15
C HIS A 30 1.02 1.43 15.78
N ASN A 31 0.71 2.71 15.56
CA ASN A 31 0.15 3.17 14.29
C ASN A 31 1.17 3.01 13.16
N TYR A 32 2.44 3.32 13.40
CA TYR A 32 3.53 3.08 12.45
C TYR A 32 3.61 1.61 12.04
N ALA A 33 3.53 0.68 13.00
CA ALA A 33 3.54 -0.75 12.70
C ALA A 33 2.31 -1.19 11.88
N MET A 34 1.12 -0.69 12.21
CA MET A 34 -0.09 -0.98 11.44
C MET A 34 -0.01 -0.43 10.01
N VAL A 35 0.39 0.82 9.85
CA VAL A 35 0.51 1.43 8.51
C VAL A 35 1.62 0.76 7.72
N LYS A 36 2.71 0.32 8.35
CA LYS A 36 3.75 -0.48 7.67
C LYS A 36 3.18 -1.78 7.09
N ILE A 37 2.37 -2.51 7.86
CA ILE A 37 1.68 -3.73 7.36
C ILE A 37 0.76 -3.38 6.19
N TYR A 38 0.01 -2.28 6.31
CA TYR A 38 -0.90 -1.84 5.26
C TYR A 38 -0.15 -1.47 3.97
N VAL A 39 0.98 -0.74 4.06
CA VAL A 39 1.86 -0.45 2.92
C VAL A 39 2.30 -1.74 2.23
N SER A 40 2.79 -2.74 2.99
CA SER A 40 3.20 -4.02 2.39
C SER A 40 2.04 -4.76 1.72
N SER A 41 0.82 -4.65 2.25
CA SER A 41 -0.37 -5.23 1.61
C SER A 41 -0.70 -4.57 0.27
N LEU A 42 -0.52 -3.25 0.17
CA LEU A 42 -0.73 -2.48 -1.06
C LEU A 42 0.37 -2.74 -2.09
N GLU A 43 1.64 -2.87 -1.66
CA GLU A 43 2.75 -3.25 -2.55
C GLU A 43 2.52 -4.63 -3.17
N LYS A 44 2.03 -5.58 -2.37
CA LYS A 44 1.65 -6.89 -2.88
C LYS A 44 0.49 -6.80 -3.88
N ALA A 45 -0.58 -6.07 -3.53
CA ALA A 45 -1.72 -5.89 -4.41
C ALA A 45 -1.33 -5.22 -5.74
N LEU A 46 -0.39 -4.27 -5.70
CA LEU A 46 0.14 -3.61 -6.89
C LEU A 46 0.90 -4.61 -7.77
N SER A 47 1.80 -5.41 -7.17
CA SER A 47 2.53 -6.45 -7.89
C SER A 47 1.58 -7.46 -8.53
N ASP A 48 0.58 -7.93 -7.79
CA ASP A 48 -0.42 -8.89 -8.28
C ASP A 48 -1.24 -8.28 -9.45
N ALA A 49 -1.63 -7.01 -9.35
CA ALA A 49 -2.37 -6.31 -10.40
C ALA A 49 -1.53 -6.08 -11.67
N ILE A 50 -0.26 -5.71 -11.52
CA ILE A 50 0.69 -5.58 -12.65
C ILE A 50 0.87 -6.94 -13.34
N HIS A 51 1.11 -8.00 -12.59
CA HIS A 51 1.25 -9.35 -13.16
C HIS A 51 -0.02 -9.84 -13.86
N ALA A 52 -1.21 -9.52 -13.33
CA ALA A 52 -2.48 -9.85 -13.97
C ALA A 52 -2.72 -9.04 -15.26
N GLN A 53 -2.20 -7.81 -15.34
CA GLN A 53 -2.25 -7.02 -16.57
C GLN A 53 -1.25 -7.51 -17.63
N GLU A 54 -0.06 -7.96 -17.22
CA GLU A 54 0.97 -8.49 -18.12
C GLU A 54 0.63 -9.88 -18.67
N ASN A 55 -0.15 -10.68 -17.91
CA ASN A 55 -0.68 -11.96 -18.34
C ASN A 55 -2.22 -11.95 -18.38
N PRO A 56 -2.85 -11.34 -19.40
CA PRO A 56 -4.31 -11.35 -19.55
C PRO A 56 -4.86 -12.73 -19.98
N SER A 57 -4.05 -13.79 -19.99
CA SER A 57 -4.37 -15.09 -20.58
C SER A 57 -4.71 -16.14 -19.52
N GLN A 58 -6.00 -16.30 -19.23
CA GLN A 58 -6.64 -17.59 -18.98
C GLN A 58 -8.02 -17.63 -19.63
#